data_AF-A0A441D3G6-F1
#
_entry.id   AF-A0A441D3G6-F1
#
_cell.length_a   1.000
_cell.length_b   1.000
_cell.length_c   1.000
_cell.angle_alpha   90.00
_cell.angle_beta   90.00
_cell.angle_gamma   90.00
#
_symmetry.space_group_name_H-M   'P 1'
#
loop_
_entity.id
_entity.type
_entity.pdbx_description
1 polymer ?
#
loop_
_entity_poly.entity_id
_entity_poly.type
_entity_poly.pdbx_seq_one_letter_code
_entity_poly.pdbx_strand_id
1 'polypeptide(L)'
;MPNTSVRAAAEGMPDVNRRRLLNLTGAGLALAATAATVRNVSAAPIDAALAEHPDAELFRLDQEMEEAYARMKRMERASSRADRKARKAAGPEPIRPFEWERQQPKMPEHLSEMHRVAMKSVLVGDLLKNDWLPEPVRAWFEAREKEKARVEAAWDEYSAKRDALGYDANEDAFNACVSEVDEFTKRICSIPAHTFEGMAVKLRAHVRSGGEIEKEEMYLDDYALASIAADIRRLSGETAA
;
A
#
# COMPACT_ATOMS: atom_id res chain seq x y z
N MET A 1 15.42 35.55 9.02
CA MET A 1 14.92 34.26 9.55
C MET A 1 13.81 33.81 8.62
N PRO A 2 13.98 32.76 7.82
CA PRO A 2 12.90 32.31 6.94
C PRO A 2 11.96 31.36 7.70
N ASN A 3 10.67 31.68 7.62
CA ASN A 3 9.57 30.91 8.15
C ASN A 3 9.47 29.54 7.45
N THR A 4 9.58 28.46 8.22
CA THR A 4 9.16 27.12 7.78
C THR A 4 7.64 27.05 7.81
N SER A 5 7.01 27.01 6.64
CA SER A 5 5.59 26.68 6.48
C SER A 5 5.35 25.25 6.93
N VAL A 6 4.68 25.08 8.07
CA VAL A 6 4.12 23.81 8.52
C VAL A 6 3.03 23.40 7.52
N ARG A 7 3.25 22.29 6.79
CA ARG A 7 2.21 21.65 5.98
C ARG A 7 1.23 20.94 6.93
N ALA A 8 0.05 21.52 7.05
CA ALA A 8 -1.13 20.82 7.56
C ALA A 8 -1.76 19.98 6.42
N ALA A 9 -2.46 18.91 6.82
CA ALA A 9 -3.29 17.99 6.02
C ALA A 9 -2.59 16.75 5.42
N ALA A 10 -2.42 15.72 6.25
CA ALA A 10 -2.58 14.30 5.86
C ALA A 10 -2.65 13.38 7.12
N GLU A 11 -3.29 13.80 8.20
CA GLU A 11 -3.60 12.88 9.32
C GLU A 11 -4.85 12.07 8.93
N GLY A 12 -4.66 10.83 8.47
CA GLY A 12 -5.76 9.89 8.22
C GLY A 12 -5.62 8.99 7.00
N MET A 13 -4.58 9.15 6.18
CA MET A 13 -4.33 8.25 5.06
C MET A 13 -3.53 7.04 5.54
N PRO A 14 -3.92 5.79 5.25
CA PRO A 14 -3.00 4.68 5.41
C PRO A 14 -1.79 4.98 4.53
N ASP A 15 -0.60 4.92 5.12
CA ASP A 15 0.68 4.97 4.41
C ASP A 15 0.77 3.66 3.59
N VAL A 16 0.01 3.60 2.50
CA VAL A 16 -0.07 2.45 1.59
C VAL A 16 1.20 2.47 0.75
N ASN A 17 2.28 2.06 1.39
CA ASN A 17 3.55 1.84 0.75
C ASN A 17 3.36 0.81 -0.38
N ARG A 18 3.74 1.14 -1.61
CA ARG A 18 3.57 0.33 -2.83
C ARG A 18 3.95 -1.15 -2.69
N ARG A 19 4.86 -1.49 -1.78
CA ARG A 19 5.21 -2.89 -1.44
C ARG A 19 4.04 -3.68 -0.86
N ARG A 20 3.12 -3.04 -0.12
CA ARG A 20 1.89 -3.67 0.35
C ARG A 20 0.90 -3.87 -0.80
N LEU A 21 0.71 -2.88 -1.66
CA LEU A 21 -0.24 -2.97 -2.77
C LEU A 21 0.22 -3.94 -3.89
N LEU A 22 1.52 -4.05 -4.16
CA LEU A 22 2.09 -5.06 -5.07
C LEU A 22 2.03 -6.49 -4.51
N ASN A 23 2.11 -6.67 -3.19
CA ASN A 23 1.87 -7.97 -2.56
C ASN A 23 0.37 -8.33 -2.53
N LEU A 24 -0.52 -7.33 -2.49
CA LEU A 24 -1.98 -7.51 -2.52
C LEU A 24 -2.52 -7.79 -3.94
N THR A 25 -1.93 -7.20 -4.98
CA THR A 25 -2.33 -7.42 -6.38
C THR A 25 -1.69 -8.65 -7.05
N GLY A 26 -0.83 -9.38 -6.33
CA GLY A 26 -0.19 -10.61 -6.79
C GLY A 26 -1.09 -11.86 -6.72
N ALA A 27 -2.22 -11.78 -6.02
CA ALA A 27 -3.26 -12.81 -6.06
C ALA A 27 -4.14 -12.58 -7.29
N GLY A 28 -3.97 -13.43 -8.30
CA GLY A 28 -4.61 -13.30 -9.60
C GLY A 28 -6.13 -13.27 -9.51
N LEU A 29 -6.73 -12.12 -9.81
CA LEU A 29 -8.17 -11.97 -9.99
C LEU A 29 -8.51 -11.86 -11.48
N ALA A 30 -8.74 -13.03 -12.09
CA ALA A 30 -9.40 -13.15 -13.38
C ALA A 30 -10.89 -13.39 -13.15
N LEU A 31 -11.65 -12.32 -12.90
CA LEU A 31 -13.11 -12.36 -13.07
C LEU A 31 -13.46 -11.75 -14.43
N ALA A 32 -13.32 -12.56 -15.48
CA ALA A 32 -13.86 -12.26 -16.80
C ALA A 32 -15.36 -12.54 -16.80
N ALA A 33 -16.17 -11.62 -16.28
CA ALA A 33 -17.59 -11.61 -16.55
C ALA A 33 -17.81 -10.98 -17.93
N THR A 34 -17.83 -11.82 -18.96
CA THR A 34 -18.27 -11.47 -20.31
C THR A 34 -19.75 -11.09 -20.28
N ALA A 35 -20.06 -9.81 -20.13
CA ALA A 35 -21.36 -9.27 -20.52
C ALA A 35 -21.36 -9.11 -22.05
N ALA A 36 -21.51 -10.22 -22.77
CA ALA A 36 -21.72 -10.22 -24.21
C ALA A 36 -23.21 -9.94 -24.48
N THR A 37 -23.55 -8.67 -24.66
CA THR A 37 -24.74 -8.25 -25.41
C THR A 37 -24.36 -7.22 -26.48
N VAL A 38 -23.36 -7.56 -27.31
CA VAL A 38 -23.24 -6.92 -28.63
C VAL A 38 -24.29 -7.56 -29.54
N ARG A 39 -25.54 -7.12 -29.38
CA ARG A 39 -26.56 -7.34 -30.42
C ARG A 39 -26.28 -6.28 -31.48
N ASN A 40 -25.75 -6.72 -32.62
CA ASN A 40 -25.69 -5.95 -33.86
C ASN A 40 -27.11 -5.47 -34.21
N VAL A 41 -27.46 -4.27 -33.77
CA VAL A 41 -28.59 -3.51 -34.27
C VAL A 41 -28.08 -2.10 -34.53
N SER A 42 -28.00 -1.80 -35.82
CA SER A 42 -28.09 -0.49 -36.48
C SER A 42 -27.94 0.77 -35.62
N ALA A 43 -27.03 1.64 -36.05
CA ALA A 43 -26.83 3.01 -35.59
C ALA A 43 -28.14 3.74 -35.23
N ALA A 44 -28.39 3.89 -33.94
CA ALA A 44 -29.36 4.78 -33.31
C ALA A 44 -28.82 5.11 -31.89
N PRO A 45 -29.10 6.30 -31.33
CA PRO A 45 -28.27 6.93 -30.30
C PRO A 45 -28.31 6.16 -28.98
N ILE A 46 -27.14 5.69 -28.54
CA ILE A 46 -26.93 4.95 -27.28
C ILE A 46 -27.26 5.81 -26.06
N ASP A 47 -27.27 7.14 -26.20
CA ASP A 47 -27.52 8.09 -25.09
C ASP A 47 -28.94 8.04 -24.51
N ALA A 48 -29.96 7.65 -25.29
CA ALA A 48 -31.35 7.71 -24.82
C ALA A 48 -31.75 6.54 -23.90
N ALA A 49 -31.22 5.33 -24.15
CA ALA A 49 -31.58 4.13 -23.39
C ALA A 49 -30.85 4.03 -22.04
N LEU A 50 -29.63 4.57 -21.94
CA LEU A 50 -28.92 4.71 -20.68
C LEU A 50 -29.59 5.73 -19.77
N ALA A 51 -30.19 6.79 -20.31
CA ALA A 51 -30.84 7.85 -19.52
C ALA A 51 -32.12 7.40 -18.79
N GLU A 52 -32.76 6.30 -19.21
CA GLU A 52 -33.99 5.78 -18.60
C GLU A 52 -33.76 4.63 -17.60
N HIS A 53 -32.52 4.13 -17.47
CA HIS A 53 -32.22 3.06 -16.51
C HIS A 53 -32.13 3.60 -15.08
N PRO A 54 -32.73 2.94 -14.06
CA PRO A 54 -32.68 3.43 -12.68
C PRO A 54 -31.25 3.51 -12.10
N ASP A 55 -30.31 2.75 -12.68
CA ASP A 55 -28.87 2.76 -12.33
C ASP A 55 -27.97 3.42 -13.40
N ALA A 56 -28.51 4.31 -14.23
CA ALA A 56 -27.77 5.00 -15.30
C ALA A 56 -26.46 5.67 -14.79
N GLU A 57 -26.55 6.32 -13.63
CA GLU A 57 -25.42 7.01 -13.01
C GLU A 57 -24.31 6.04 -12.57
N LEU A 58 -24.70 4.86 -12.04
CA LEU A 58 -23.75 3.82 -11.68
C LEU A 58 -22.98 3.32 -12.90
N PHE A 59 -23.65 3.11 -14.04
CA PHE A 59 -22.98 2.67 -15.27
C PHE A 59 -22.04 3.73 -15.84
N ARG A 60 -22.41 5.02 -15.77
CA ARG A 60 -21.51 6.10 -16.17
C ARG A 60 -20.26 6.14 -15.30
N LEU A 61 -20.42 6.04 -13.97
CA LEU A 61 -19.29 6.04 -13.03
C LEU A 61 -18.42 4.78 -13.18
N ASP A 62 -19.00 3.62 -13.48
CA ASP A 62 -18.24 2.39 -13.78
C ASP A 62 -17.30 2.60 -14.97
N GLN A 63 -17.79 3.23 -16.04
CA GLN A 63 -16.98 3.53 -17.21
C GLN A 63 -15.83 4.50 -16.89
N GLU A 64 -16.12 5.60 -16.19
CA GLU A 64 -15.10 6.58 -15.78
C GLU A 64 -14.05 5.95 -14.83
N MET A 65 -14.49 5.10 -13.91
CA MET A 65 -13.62 4.35 -13.01
C MET A 65 -12.71 3.37 -13.77
N GLU A 66 -13.23 2.62 -14.74
CA GLU A 66 -12.41 1.70 -15.55
C GLU A 66 -11.36 2.44 -16.38
N GLU A 67 -11.66 3.65 -16.86
CA GLU A 67 -10.66 4.51 -17.49
C GLU A 67 -9.58 4.98 -16.51
N ALA A 68 -9.97 5.39 -15.30
CA ALA A 68 -9.05 5.76 -14.21
C ALA A 68 -8.17 4.57 -13.79
N TYR A 69 -8.76 3.39 -13.65
CA TYR A 69 -8.06 2.14 -13.36
C TYR A 69 -7.07 1.77 -14.47
N ALA A 70 -7.46 1.93 -15.74
CA ALA A 70 -6.55 1.72 -16.86
C ALA A 70 -5.39 2.73 -16.89
N ARG A 71 -5.61 3.98 -16.45
CA ARG A 71 -4.51 4.96 -16.21
C ARG A 71 -3.60 4.48 -15.08
N MET A 72 -4.16 4.09 -13.94
CA MET A 72 -3.42 3.57 -12.78
C MET A 72 -2.53 2.37 -13.16
N LYS A 73 -3.07 1.36 -13.87
CA LYS A 73 -2.30 0.19 -14.32
C LYS A 73 -1.20 0.55 -15.32
N ARG A 74 -1.40 1.56 -16.17
CA ARG A 74 -0.33 2.07 -17.04
C ARG A 74 0.79 2.71 -16.22
N MET A 75 0.45 3.50 -15.20
CA MET A 75 1.41 4.14 -14.32
C MET A 75 2.18 3.11 -13.47
N GLU A 76 1.50 2.10 -12.92
CA GLU A 76 2.12 0.99 -12.18
C GLU A 76 3.19 0.27 -13.02
N ARG A 77 2.86 -0.01 -14.29
CA ARG A 77 3.80 -0.65 -15.24
C ARG A 77 4.98 0.26 -15.55
N ALA A 78 4.75 1.56 -15.76
CA ALA A 78 5.81 2.53 -16.00
C ALA A 78 6.75 2.63 -14.78
N SER A 79 6.18 2.76 -13.59
CA SER A 79 6.91 2.82 -12.33
C SER A 79 7.69 1.53 -12.05
N SER A 80 7.13 0.36 -12.37
CA SER A 80 7.82 -0.93 -12.21
C SER A 80 9.00 -1.10 -13.18
N ARG A 81 8.88 -0.52 -14.39
CA ARG A 81 10.00 -0.48 -15.34
C ARG A 81 11.09 0.48 -14.87
N ALA A 82 10.72 1.64 -14.32
CA ALA A 82 11.66 2.58 -13.74
C ALA A 82 12.43 1.97 -12.57
N ASP A 83 11.74 1.33 -11.61
CA ASP A 83 12.35 0.60 -10.50
C ASP A 83 13.37 -0.44 -10.99
N ARG A 84 12.94 -1.34 -11.89
CA ARG A 84 13.83 -2.38 -12.43
C ARG A 84 15.08 -1.79 -13.10
N LYS A 85 14.93 -0.68 -13.83
CA LYS A 85 16.05 0.02 -14.47
C LYS A 85 16.97 0.67 -13.43
N ALA A 86 16.40 1.32 -12.43
CA ALA A 86 17.14 1.96 -11.33
C ALA A 86 17.94 0.92 -10.53
N ARG A 87 17.33 -0.20 -10.12
CA ARG A 87 18.04 -1.30 -9.44
C ARG A 87 19.18 -1.86 -10.27
N LYS A 88 18.94 -2.13 -11.56
CA LYS A 88 19.98 -2.64 -12.46
C LYS A 88 21.16 -1.67 -12.59
N ALA A 89 20.90 -0.37 -12.63
CA ALA A 89 21.94 0.67 -12.74
C ALA A 89 22.61 1.01 -11.39
N ALA A 90 21.89 0.83 -10.27
CA ALA A 90 22.44 1.02 -8.93
C ALA A 90 23.52 -0.03 -8.61
N GLY A 91 23.38 -1.25 -9.15
CA GLY A 91 24.36 -2.34 -8.98
C GLY A 91 23.85 -3.38 -7.98
N PRO A 92 24.74 -4.20 -7.39
CA PRO A 92 24.34 -5.20 -6.41
C PRO A 92 23.69 -4.54 -5.19
N GLU A 93 22.58 -5.11 -4.72
CA GLU A 93 21.89 -4.64 -3.52
C GLU A 93 22.73 -4.99 -2.28
N PRO A 94 23.14 -4.01 -1.46
CA PRO A 94 23.83 -4.29 -0.20
C PRO A 94 22.86 -4.89 0.82
N ILE A 95 23.40 -5.48 1.89
CA ILE A 95 22.60 -6.01 2.99
C ILE A 95 21.78 -4.86 3.60
N ARG A 96 20.49 -5.07 3.81
CA ARG A 96 19.63 -4.09 4.47
C ARG A 96 19.98 -4.00 5.96
N PRO A 97 19.94 -2.82 6.59
CA PRO A 97 20.19 -2.68 8.03
C PRO A 97 19.36 -3.66 8.88
N PHE A 98 18.08 -3.81 8.57
CA PHE A 98 17.20 -4.76 9.27
C PHE A 98 17.56 -6.25 9.03
N GLU A 99 18.09 -6.60 7.85
CA GLU A 99 18.56 -7.96 7.57
C GLU A 99 19.88 -8.25 8.30
N TRP A 100 20.76 -7.26 8.38
CA TRP A 100 21.97 -7.33 9.20
C TRP A 100 21.61 -7.52 10.68
N GLU A 101 20.63 -6.78 11.22
CA GLU A 101 20.19 -6.95 12.62
C GLU A 101 19.68 -8.36 12.92
N ARG A 102 19.10 -9.05 11.92
CA ARG A 102 18.68 -10.46 12.05
C ARG A 102 19.84 -11.46 11.99
N GLN A 103 20.90 -11.13 11.27
CA GLN A 103 22.04 -12.02 10.99
C GLN A 103 23.28 -11.69 11.83
N GLN A 104 23.24 -10.62 12.62
CA GLN A 104 24.37 -10.15 13.41
C GLN A 104 24.88 -11.24 14.36
N PRO A 105 26.20 -11.31 14.58
CA PRO A 105 26.77 -12.26 15.51
C PRO A 105 26.21 -12.01 16.91
N LYS A 106 25.74 -13.07 17.56
CA LYS A 106 25.40 -13.02 18.98
C LYS A 106 26.67 -12.75 19.78
N MET A 107 26.53 -12.00 20.88
CA MET A 107 27.63 -11.80 21.80
C MET A 107 28.16 -13.16 22.28
N PRO A 108 29.48 -13.42 22.20
CA PRO A 108 30.06 -14.64 22.75
C PRO A 108 29.69 -14.84 24.22
N GLU A 109 29.43 -16.08 24.63
CA GLU A 109 28.88 -16.39 25.96
C GLU A 109 29.76 -15.83 27.11
N HIS A 110 31.08 -15.90 26.96
CA HIS A 110 32.01 -15.36 27.97
C HIS A 110 31.93 -13.83 28.11
N LEU A 111 31.67 -13.10 27.03
CA LEU A 111 31.44 -11.64 27.06
C LEU A 111 30.05 -11.32 27.58
N SER A 112 29.05 -12.14 27.25
CA SER A 112 27.68 -12.03 27.75
C SER A 112 27.64 -12.17 29.28
N GLU A 113 28.34 -13.17 29.83
CA GLU A 113 28.43 -13.36 31.27
C GLU A 113 29.17 -12.20 31.95
N MET A 114 30.28 -11.74 31.35
CA MET A 114 31.03 -10.59 31.85
C MET A 114 30.15 -9.31 31.87
N HIS A 115 29.38 -9.08 30.81
CA HIS A 115 28.42 -7.97 30.73
C HIS A 115 27.33 -8.10 31.80
N ARG A 116 26.77 -9.30 32.01
CA ARG A 116 25.73 -9.58 33.00
C ARG A 116 26.23 -9.38 34.43
N VAL A 117 27.44 -9.82 34.75
CA VAL A 117 28.06 -9.63 36.06
C VAL A 117 28.32 -8.15 36.31
N ALA A 118 28.90 -7.43 35.33
CA ALA A 118 29.13 -6.00 35.44
C ALA A 118 27.82 -5.23 35.65
N MET A 119 26.76 -5.56 34.91
CA MET A 119 25.45 -4.92 35.03
C MET A 119 24.82 -5.10 36.43
N LYS A 120 25.01 -6.25 37.09
CA LYS A 120 24.50 -6.50 38.45
C LYS A 120 25.15 -5.61 39.51
N SER A 121 26.35 -5.10 39.26
CA SER A 121 27.10 -4.25 40.19
C SER A 121 26.89 -2.74 39.99
N VAL A 122 26.06 -2.33 39.04
CA VAL A 122 25.93 -0.93 38.59
C VAL A 122 24.71 -0.25 39.20
N LEU A 123 24.90 0.95 39.75
CA LEU A 123 23.81 1.81 40.18
C LEU A 123 23.17 2.51 38.97
N VAL A 124 21.89 2.85 39.05
CA VAL A 124 21.15 3.48 37.93
C VAL A 124 21.82 4.76 37.41
N GLY A 125 22.48 5.53 38.28
CA GLY A 125 23.22 6.74 37.89
C GLY A 125 24.50 6.49 37.10
N ASP A 126 25.09 5.30 37.21
CA ASP A 126 26.32 4.91 36.52
C ASP A 126 26.04 4.32 35.12
N LEU A 127 24.81 3.86 34.87
CA LEU A 127 24.36 3.37 33.56
C LEU A 127 24.55 4.41 32.46
N LEU A 128 24.34 5.70 32.77
CA LEU A 128 24.44 6.80 31.80
C LEU A 128 25.87 7.13 31.37
N LYS A 129 26.87 6.73 32.16
CA LYS A 129 28.28 7.09 31.91
C LYS A 129 29.04 6.03 31.12
N ASN A 130 28.48 4.83 30.92
CA ASN A 130 29.11 3.68 30.25
C ASN A 130 30.50 3.24 30.80
N ASP A 131 31.03 3.90 31.84
CA ASP A 131 32.33 3.60 32.46
C ASP A 131 32.36 2.24 33.17
N TRP A 132 31.20 1.67 33.45
CA TRP A 132 31.05 0.37 34.11
C TRP A 132 31.26 -0.83 33.16
N LEU A 133 31.27 -0.60 31.85
CA LEU A 133 31.43 -1.66 30.86
C LEU A 133 32.88 -2.14 30.84
N PRO A 134 33.13 -3.44 31.08
CA PRO A 134 34.46 -4.03 30.91
C PRO A 134 34.97 -3.79 29.49
N GLU A 135 36.27 -3.51 29.35
CA GLU A 135 36.90 -3.19 28.06
C GLU A 135 36.59 -4.23 26.97
N PRO A 136 36.64 -5.57 27.21
CA PRO A 136 36.32 -6.55 26.17
C PRO A 136 34.87 -6.48 25.67
N VAL A 137 33.93 -6.16 26.57
CA VAL A 137 32.50 -6.00 26.23
C VAL A 137 32.29 -4.70 25.45
N ARG A 138 32.96 -3.62 25.86
CA ARG A 138 32.93 -2.32 25.17
C ARG A 138 33.50 -2.45 23.75
N ALA A 139 34.65 -3.10 23.60
CA ALA A 139 35.27 -3.35 22.29
C ALA A 139 34.37 -4.17 21.36
N TRP A 140 33.62 -5.15 21.91
CA TRP A 140 32.63 -5.90 21.14
C TRP A 140 31.47 -5.01 20.65
N PHE A 141 30.91 -4.17 21.52
CA PHE A 141 29.87 -3.22 21.13
C PHE A 141 30.38 -2.20 20.10
N GLU A 142 31.57 -1.63 20.29
CA GLU A 142 32.18 -0.71 19.33
C GLU A 142 32.42 -1.35 17.97
N ALA A 143 32.90 -2.59 17.93
CA ALA A 143 33.08 -3.33 16.68
C ALA A 143 31.73 -3.57 15.98
N ARG A 144 30.69 -3.91 16.75
CA ARG A 144 29.33 -4.09 16.24
C ARG A 144 28.74 -2.79 15.69
N GLU A 145 28.88 -1.67 16.40
CA GLU A 145 28.38 -0.37 15.94
C GLU A 145 29.15 0.13 14.71
N LYS A 146 30.46 -0.10 14.62
CA LYS A 146 31.24 0.19 13.40
C LYS A 146 30.73 -0.60 12.20
N GLU A 147 30.41 -1.88 12.38
CA GLU A 147 29.85 -2.71 11.31
C GLU A 147 28.43 -2.27 10.93
N LYS A 148 27.59 -1.95 11.93
CA LYS A 148 26.25 -1.37 11.70
C LYS A 148 26.34 -0.11 10.85
N ALA A 149 27.19 0.84 11.25
CA ALA A 149 27.40 2.09 10.53
C ALA A 149 27.91 1.86 9.11
N ARG A 150 28.77 0.85 8.88
CA ARG A 150 29.24 0.46 7.54
C ARG A 150 28.09 -0.05 6.66
N VAL A 151 27.21 -0.88 7.21
CA VAL A 151 26.04 -1.41 6.51
C VAL A 151 25.04 -0.29 6.21
N GLU A 152 24.75 0.56 7.18
CA GLU A 152 23.88 1.73 7.01
C GLU A 152 24.42 2.66 5.92
N ALA A 153 25.70 3.04 5.97
CA ALA A 153 26.32 3.89 4.95
C ALA A 153 26.25 3.27 3.54
N ALA A 154 26.50 1.97 3.41
CA ALA A 154 26.40 1.29 2.12
C ALA A 154 24.96 1.24 1.60
N TRP A 155 23.98 1.04 2.49
CA TRP A 155 22.57 1.06 2.15
C TRP A 155 22.10 2.47 1.74
N ASP A 156 22.54 3.49 2.46
CA ASP A 156 22.24 4.90 2.16
C ASP A 156 22.82 5.32 0.81
N GLU A 157 24.07 4.96 0.50
CA GLU A 157 24.68 5.20 -0.80
C GLU A 157 23.89 4.52 -1.93
N TYR A 158 23.53 3.24 -1.74
CA TYR A 158 22.72 2.50 -2.70
C TYR A 158 21.33 3.12 -2.89
N SER A 159 20.66 3.52 -1.80
CA SER A 159 19.34 4.15 -1.85
C SER A 159 19.42 5.50 -2.56
N ALA A 160 20.36 6.36 -2.19
CA ALA A 160 20.57 7.66 -2.83
C ALA A 160 20.86 7.52 -4.34
N LYS A 161 21.67 6.53 -4.73
CA LYS A 161 21.92 6.24 -6.14
C LYS A 161 20.65 5.79 -6.86
N ARG A 162 19.84 4.93 -6.24
CA ARG A 162 18.58 4.44 -6.80
C ARG A 162 17.56 5.57 -6.96
N ASP A 163 17.49 6.49 -6.00
CA ASP A 163 16.60 7.64 -6.02
C ASP A 163 17.02 8.64 -7.10
N ALA A 164 18.32 8.91 -7.24
CA ALA A 164 18.87 9.72 -8.33
C ALA A 164 18.62 9.13 -9.73
N LEU A 165 18.40 7.81 -9.83
CA LEU A 165 18.03 7.10 -11.06
C LEU A 165 16.52 7.12 -11.34
N GLY A 166 15.73 7.82 -10.53
CA GLY A 166 14.29 7.98 -10.73
C GLY A 166 13.46 6.77 -10.29
N TYR A 167 13.90 6.04 -9.27
CA TYR A 167 13.17 4.91 -8.71
C TYR A 167 11.74 5.26 -8.28
N ASP A 168 11.57 6.41 -7.62
CA ASP A 168 10.26 6.92 -7.16
C ASP A 168 9.71 8.06 -8.04
N ALA A 169 10.25 8.26 -9.25
CA ALA A 169 9.86 9.38 -10.12
C ALA A 169 8.37 9.41 -10.48
N ASN A 170 7.67 8.28 -10.39
CA ASN A 170 6.25 8.15 -10.71
C ASN A 170 5.39 7.83 -9.47
N GLU A 171 5.96 7.86 -8.26
CA GLU A 171 5.25 7.41 -7.06
C GLU A 171 4.08 8.36 -6.74
N ASP A 172 4.29 9.67 -6.75
CA ASP A 172 3.22 10.65 -6.53
C ASP A 172 2.10 10.55 -7.58
N ALA A 173 2.48 10.36 -8.85
CA ALA A 173 1.51 10.22 -9.94
C ALA A 173 0.74 8.90 -9.85
N PHE A 174 1.40 7.82 -9.41
CA PHE A 174 0.75 6.55 -9.14
C PHE A 174 -0.23 6.66 -7.96
N ASN A 175 0.20 7.27 -6.85
CA ASN A 175 -0.64 7.50 -5.68
C ASN A 175 -1.86 8.35 -6.03
N ALA A 176 -1.71 9.39 -6.85
CA ALA A 176 -2.83 10.17 -7.35
C ALA A 176 -3.83 9.31 -8.15
N CYS A 177 -3.36 8.40 -9.01
CA CYS A 177 -4.26 7.47 -9.71
C CYS A 177 -4.95 6.48 -8.77
N VAL A 178 -4.27 6.01 -7.72
CA VAL A 178 -4.88 5.14 -6.70
C VAL A 178 -5.99 5.89 -5.95
N SER A 179 -5.72 7.12 -5.53
CA SER A 179 -6.72 7.98 -4.87
C SER A 179 -7.92 8.26 -5.78
N GLU A 180 -7.69 8.52 -7.07
CA GLU A 180 -8.77 8.72 -8.04
C GLU A 180 -9.69 7.50 -8.14
N VAL A 181 -9.13 6.29 -8.22
CA VAL A 181 -9.92 5.04 -8.25
C VAL A 181 -10.72 4.85 -6.95
N ASP A 182 -10.11 5.09 -5.79
CA ASP A 182 -10.81 5.00 -4.50
C ASP A 182 -11.95 6.03 -4.38
N GLU A 183 -11.77 7.25 -4.87
CA GLU A 183 -12.84 8.24 -4.93
C GLU A 183 -14.02 7.79 -5.80
N PHE A 184 -13.75 7.17 -6.95
CA PHE A 184 -14.81 6.58 -7.78
C PHE A 184 -15.54 5.46 -7.05
N THR A 185 -14.82 4.55 -6.38
CA THR A 185 -15.44 3.48 -5.61
C THR A 185 -16.34 4.05 -4.51
N LYS A 186 -15.88 5.06 -3.76
CA LYS A 186 -16.70 5.75 -2.75
C LYS A 186 -17.97 6.36 -3.35
N ARG A 187 -17.87 7.04 -4.50
CA ARG A 187 -19.05 7.63 -5.18
C ARG A 187 -20.03 6.55 -5.65
N ILE A 188 -19.54 5.49 -6.31
CA ILE A 188 -20.34 4.34 -6.75
C ILE A 188 -21.07 3.70 -5.56
N CYS A 189 -20.36 3.44 -4.47
CA CYS A 189 -20.96 2.84 -3.27
C CYS A 189 -21.89 3.79 -2.50
N SER A 190 -21.85 5.10 -2.74
CA SER A 190 -22.79 6.06 -2.13
C SER A 190 -24.14 6.11 -2.85
N ILE A 191 -24.20 5.67 -4.11
CA ILE A 191 -25.42 5.69 -4.91
C ILE A 191 -26.19 4.38 -4.70
N PRO A 192 -27.48 4.43 -4.28
CA PRO A 192 -28.40 3.30 -4.33
C PRO A 192 -28.33 2.48 -5.62
N ALA A 193 -28.15 1.16 -5.55
CA ALA A 193 -28.40 0.28 -6.70
C ALA A 193 -29.84 -0.24 -6.69
N HIS A 194 -30.53 -0.09 -7.81
CA HIS A 194 -31.91 -0.54 -7.99
C HIS A 194 -32.03 -1.88 -8.72
N THR A 195 -30.92 -2.38 -9.26
CA THR A 195 -30.83 -3.63 -10.02
C THR A 195 -29.66 -4.50 -9.57
N PHE A 196 -29.66 -5.76 -9.98
CA PHE A 196 -28.50 -6.65 -9.79
C PHE A 196 -27.28 -6.15 -10.55
N GLU A 197 -27.49 -5.57 -11.72
CA GLU A 197 -26.45 -4.96 -12.54
C GLU A 197 -25.79 -3.77 -11.83
N GLY A 198 -26.57 -2.92 -11.16
CA GLY A 198 -26.07 -1.83 -10.32
C GLY A 198 -25.25 -2.33 -9.12
N MET A 199 -25.68 -3.44 -8.48
CA MET A 199 -24.89 -4.07 -7.41
C MET A 199 -23.59 -4.69 -7.94
N ALA A 200 -23.60 -5.24 -9.15
CA ALA A 200 -22.40 -5.76 -9.80
C ALA A 200 -21.35 -4.66 -10.08
N VAL A 201 -21.80 -3.43 -10.40
CA VAL A 201 -20.90 -2.26 -10.50
C VAL A 201 -20.21 -1.98 -9.17
N LYS A 202 -20.94 -2.01 -8.05
CA LYS A 202 -20.34 -1.81 -6.71
C LYS A 202 -19.29 -2.87 -6.37
N LEU A 203 -19.58 -4.14 -6.68
CA LEU A 203 -18.62 -5.23 -6.51
C LEU A 203 -17.36 -5.01 -7.38
N ARG A 204 -17.53 -4.59 -8.63
CA ARG A 204 -16.40 -4.27 -9.50
C ARG A 204 -15.56 -3.14 -8.91
N ALA A 205 -16.20 -2.08 -8.45
CA ALA A 205 -15.53 -0.93 -7.85
C ALA A 205 -14.72 -1.30 -6.60
N HIS A 206 -15.27 -2.17 -5.75
CA HIS A 206 -14.57 -2.72 -4.59
C HIS A 206 -13.29 -3.49 -4.99
N VAL A 207 -13.38 -4.38 -5.99
CA VAL A 207 -12.20 -5.12 -6.47
C VAL A 207 -11.15 -4.18 -7.07
N ARG A 208 -11.58 -3.12 -7.78
CA ARG A 208 -10.67 -2.18 -8.46
C ARG A 208 -9.90 -1.28 -7.49
N SER A 209 -10.48 -0.93 -6.34
CA SER A 209 -9.79 -0.18 -5.29
C SER A 209 -8.90 -1.06 -4.38
N GLY A 210 -8.80 -2.36 -4.66
CA GLY A 210 -7.95 -3.29 -3.90
C GLY A 210 -8.67 -4.03 -2.77
N GLY A 211 -10.00 -3.99 -2.77
CA GLY A 211 -10.83 -4.85 -1.94
C GLY A 211 -10.70 -6.32 -2.29
N GLU A 212 -10.71 -7.18 -1.27
CA GLU A 212 -10.57 -8.63 -1.41
C GLU A 212 -11.91 -9.32 -1.13
N ILE A 213 -12.40 -10.11 -2.08
CA ILE A 213 -13.67 -10.85 -1.95
C ILE A 213 -13.46 -12.22 -1.28
N GLU A 214 -12.24 -12.75 -1.28
CA GLU A 214 -11.96 -14.16 -0.95
C GLU A 214 -11.34 -14.40 0.44
N LYS A 215 -11.05 -13.37 1.24
CA LYS A 215 -10.52 -13.58 2.60
C LYS A 215 -11.66 -13.81 3.59
N GLU A 216 -11.56 -14.90 4.36
CA GLU A 216 -12.45 -15.22 5.49
C GLU A 216 -12.53 -14.09 6.53
N GLU A 217 -11.46 -13.31 6.67
CA GLU A 217 -11.44 -12.07 7.45
C GLU A 217 -11.93 -10.90 6.60
N MET A 218 -13.22 -10.91 6.31
CA MET A 218 -13.91 -9.77 5.71
C MET A 218 -13.95 -8.64 6.75
N TYR A 219 -13.22 -7.54 6.51
CA TYR A 219 -13.28 -6.39 7.42
C TYR A 219 -14.72 -5.85 7.45
N LEU A 220 -15.34 -5.88 8.63
CA LEU A 220 -16.70 -5.40 8.87
C LEU A 220 -16.94 -3.94 8.44
N ASP A 221 -15.86 -3.18 8.26
CA ASP A 221 -15.88 -1.76 7.87
C ASP A 221 -15.76 -1.54 6.35
N ASP A 222 -15.86 -2.59 5.54
CA ASP A 222 -15.85 -2.47 4.09
C ASP A 222 -17.13 -1.81 3.58
N TYR A 223 -17.01 -0.50 3.33
CA TYR A 223 -18.10 0.37 2.90
C TYR A 223 -18.79 -0.13 1.63
N ALA A 224 -18.10 -0.86 0.76
CA ALA A 224 -18.69 -1.39 -0.47
C ALA A 224 -19.65 -2.55 -0.18
N LEU A 225 -19.25 -3.49 0.69
CA LEU A 225 -20.11 -4.60 1.10
C LEU A 225 -21.27 -4.11 1.98
N ALA A 226 -21.03 -3.14 2.86
CA ALA A 226 -22.08 -2.49 3.62
C ALA A 226 -23.12 -1.82 2.70
N SER A 227 -22.67 -1.15 1.64
CA SER A 227 -23.53 -0.53 0.63
C SER A 227 -24.35 -1.55 -0.15
N ILE A 228 -23.74 -2.66 -0.60
CA ILE A 228 -24.46 -3.75 -1.28
C ILE A 228 -25.50 -4.39 -0.36
N ALA A 229 -25.15 -4.65 0.90
CA ALA A 229 -26.08 -5.20 1.88
C ALA A 229 -27.27 -4.26 2.11
N ALA A 230 -27.05 -2.94 2.14
CA ALA A 230 -28.13 -1.95 2.24
C ALA A 230 -29.05 -1.98 1.02
N ASP A 231 -28.51 -2.13 -0.19
CA ASP A 231 -29.33 -2.27 -1.41
C ASP A 231 -30.16 -3.55 -1.40
N ILE A 232 -29.57 -4.68 -0.96
CA ILE A 232 -30.29 -5.96 -0.83
C ILE A 232 -31.48 -5.82 0.12
N ARG A 233 -31.27 -5.24 1.31
CA ARG A 233 -32.35 -5.01 2.29
C ARG A 233 -33.44 -4.10 1.73
N ARG A 234 -33.05 -3.05 1.01
CA ARG A 234 -34.02 -2.16 0.35
C ARG A 234 -34.85 -2.91 -0.70
N LEU A 235 -34.21 -3.74 -1.52
CA LEU A 235 -34.88 -4.50 -2.57
C LEU A 235 -35.75 -5.65 -2.02
N SER A 236 -35.39 -6.23 -0.88
CA SER A 236 -36.17 -7.26 -0.20
C SER A 236 -37.38 -6.70 0.57
N GLY A 237 -37.48 -5.38 0.72
CA GLY A 237 -38.52 -4.72 1.52
C GLY A 237 -38.27 -4.80 3.03
N GLU A 238 -37.07 -5.21 3.46
CA GLU A 238 -36.63 -5.13 4.84
C GLU A 238 -36.30 -3.66 5.18
N THR A 239 -37.31 -2.87 5.53
CA THR A 239 -37.07 -1.60 6.19
C THR A 239 -36.46 -1.87 7.56
N ALA A 240 -35.27 -1.30 7.81
CA ALA A 240 -34.59 -1.37 9.11
C ALA A 240 -35.59 -1.03 10.24
N ALA A 241 -35.86 -2.02 11.09
CA ALA A 241 -36.61 -1.86 12.32
C ALA A 241 -35.76 -1.15 13.38
#